data_AF-A0A847YQQ0-F1
#
_entry.id   AF-A0A847YQQ0-F1
#
_cell.length_a   1.000
_cell.length_b   1.000
_cell.length_c   1.000
_cell.angle_alpha   90.00
_cell.angle_beta   90.00
_cell.angle_gamma   90.00
#
_symmetry.space_group_name_H-M   'P 1'
#
loop_
_entity.id
_entity.type
_entity.pdbx_description
1 polymer ?
#
loop_
_entity_poly.entity_id
_entity_poly.type
_entity_poly.pdbx_seq_one_letter_code
_entity_poly.pdbx_strand_id
1 'polypeptide(L)'
;MQKGTLYETRFQLIVNSGYLGRSDGGVQQAISGGARYHPLPNHADAKADKAAACTSAIFSNGGHGGDRQTWHISGTMGEMIMNTPHLSYSSISQLMMCPKQWYITRTYGIYTPQNDHFAFGTAVHRVIQHEVITGWKSTTEVLRQQFDTEYRQAWGENYETCHTAKNYAYFDSLITNELSMTLLRTFTVSESDQIERKITFYAPGVPVPVIGYIDILQDNGVPVDIKTSSTEWTTERAEDELQPLYYLTGLTAAGDDRHAGQFIHLVIQKQGENDCCVYMVQTTRSDWTQQVNNIVRRAWEMMQLQVWWSVDPPVPACGTCPAKAQEICARIKSSP
;
A
#
# COMPACT_ATOMS: atom_id res chain seq x y z
N MET A 1 30.99 -44.37 5.41
CA MET A 1 31.42 -43.18 4.63
C MET A 1 30.44 -42.99 3.48
N GLN A 2 29.39 -42.19 3.70
CA GLN A 2 28.39 -41.84 2.69
C GLN A 2 28.84 -40.57 1.96
N LYS A 3 28.82 -40.60 0.62
CA LYS A 3 28.99 -39.41 -0.22
C LYS A 3 27.59 -38.80 -0.42
N GLY A 4 27.38 -37.63 0.15
CA GLY A 4 26.18 -36.83 -0.06
C GLY A 4 26.26 -36.05 -1.37
N THR A 5 25.17 -36.06 -2.13
CA THR A 5 24.98 -35.29 -3.36
C THR A 5 24.55 -33.87 -2.97
N LEU A 6 25.37 -32.87 -3.29
CA LEU A 6 25.04 -31.45 -3.17
C LEU A 6 24.07 -31.07 -4.31
N TYR A 7 22.88 -30.59 -3.96
CA TYR A 7 22.02 -29.87 -4.90
C TYR A 7 22.45 -28.40 -4.90
N GLU A 8 22.95 -27.95 -6.03
CA GLU A 8 23.37 -26.58 -6.29
C GLU A 8 22.14 -25.75 -6.70
N THR A 9 21.57 -24.98 -5.77
CA THR A 9 20.46 -24.08 -6.04
C THR A 9 21.00 -22.82 -6.73
N ARG A 10 20.84 -22.72 -8.05
CA ARG A 10 21.17 -21.49 -8.81
C ARG A 10 20.11 -20.41 -8.58
N PHE A 11 20.48 -19.37 -7.84
CA PHE A 11 19.78 -18.08 -7.93
C PHE A 11 20.12 -17.44 -9.28
N GLN A 12 19.13 -17.25 -10.15
CA GLN A 12 19.26 -16.35 -11.29
C GLN A 12 19.12 -14.91 -10.77
N LEU A 13 20.26 -14.27 -10.51
CA LEU A 13 20.35 -12.82 -10.54
C LEU A 13 20.12 -12.41 -12.00
N ILE A 14 19.01 -11.70 -12.28
CA ILE A 14 18.80 -11.10 -13.60
C ILE A 14 19.77 -9.92 -13.71
N VAL A 15 20.98 -10.18 -14.22
CA VAL A 15 21.84 -9.16 -14.80
C VAL A 15 21.50 -9.10 -16.28
N ASN A 16 20.89 -8.00 -16.70
CA ASN A 16 20.55 -7.75 -18.10
C ASN A 16 21.81 -7.86 -18.98
N SER A 17 21.86 -8.91 -19.80
CA SER A 17 22.80 -9.01 -20.91
C SER A 17 22.11 -9.67 -22.11
N GLY A 18 22.05 -8.92 -23.22
CA GLY A 18 22.10 -9.42 -24.59
C GLY A 18 21.15 -10.53 -25.02
N TYR A 19 20.08 -10.10 -25.68
CA TYR A 19 19.34 -10.83 -26.74
C TYR A 19 20.24 -11.73 -27.61
N LEU A 20 19.93 -13.04 -27.72
CA LEU A 20 20.15 -13.87 -28.93
C LEU A 20 19.37 -15.20 -28.86
N GLY A 21 18.59 -15.50 -29.91
CA GLY A 21 18.52 -16.85 -30.52
C GLY A 21 17.41 -17.84 -30.13
N ARG A 22 16.53 -18.13 -31.08
CA ARG A 22 15.56 -19.26 -31.17
C ARG A 22 16.19 -20.67 -31.05
N SER A 23 15.42 -21.66 -30.58
CA SER A 23 14.81 -22.74 -31.43
C SER A 23 14.15 -23.89 -30.62
N ASP A 24 12.97 -24.30 -31.11
CA ASP A 24 12.38 -25.66 -31.22
C ASP A 24 11.98 -26.53 -30.00
N GLY A 25 10.66 -26.79 -29.92
CA GLY A 25 10.07 -28.11 -30.20
C GLY A 25 10.09 -29.18 -29.10
N GLY A 26 8.93 -29.47 -28.47
CA GLY A 26 8.76 -30.67 -27.64
C GLY A 26 7.31 -30.94 -27.24
N VAL A 27 6.81 -32.11 -27.66
CA VAL A 27 5.45 -32.66 -27.46
C VAL A 27 5.19 -33.03 -25.99
N GLN A 28 4.04 -32.66 -25.43
CA GLN A 28 3.56 -33.16 -24.12
C GLN A 28 2.33 -34.06 -24.28
N GLN A 29 2.44 -35.28 -23.78
CA GLN A 29 1.34 -36.23 -23.56
C GLN A 29 0.52 -35.82 -22.34
N ALA A 30 -0.80 -35.79 -22.50
CA ALA A 30 -1.76 -35.53 -21.44
C ALA A 30 -2.01 -36.81 -20.60
N ILE A 31 -1.85 -36.69 -19.28
CA ILE A 31 -2.36 -37.67 -18.30
C ILE A 31 -3.62 -37.04 -17.68
N SER A 32 -4.77 -37.64 -17.96
CA SER A 32 -6.07 -37.24 -17.43
C SER A 32 -6.30 -37.87 -16.04
N GLY A 33 -6.23 -37.07 -14.98
CA GLY A 33 -6.69 -37.42 -13.63
C GLY A 33 -7.85 -36.51 -13.24
N GLY A 34 -9.09 -37.05 -13.27
CA GLY A 34 -10.30 -36.29 -12.98
C GLY A 34 -10.52 -36.05 -11.49
N ALA A 35 -10.46 -34.79 -11.07
CA ALA A 35 -11.07 -34.32 -9.83
C ALA A 35 -12.42 -33.65 -10.18
N ARG A 36 -13.50 -34.08 -9.52
CA ARG A 36 -14.84 -33.51 -9.71
C ARG A 36 -14.89 -32.14 -9.02
N TYR A 37 -14.92 -31.08 -9.80
CA TYR A 37 -15.21 -29.73 -9.33
C TYR A 37 -16.72 -29.50 -9.38
N HIS A 38 -17.31 -29.09 -8.26
CA HIS A 38 -18.70 -28.63 -8.25
C HIS A 38 -18.74 -27.23 -8.89
N PRO A 39 -19.49 -27.01 -9.99
CA PRO A 39 -19.61 -25.68 -10.57
C PRO A 39 -20.41 -24.78 -9.63
N LEU A 40 -19.82 -23.65 -9.25
CA LEU A 40 -20.55 -22.54 -8.63
C LEU A 40 -21.49 -21.90 -9.66
N PRO A 41 -22.64 -21.36 -9.24
CA PRO A 41 -23.65 -20.83 -10.13
C PRO A 41 -23.13 -19.67 -11.00
N ASN A 42 -23.66 -19.59 -12.21
CA ASN A 42 -23.25 -18.64 -13.24
C ASN A 42 -23.57 -17.19 -12.79
N HIS A 43 -22.55 -16.35 -12.60
CA HIS A 43 -22.60 -15.07 -11.87
C HIS A 43 -22.69 -13.81 -12.76
N ALA A 44 -23.06 -13.92 -14.04
CA ALA A 44 -23.00 -12.79 -14.97
C ALA A 44 -23.95 -11.63 -14.59
N ASP A 45 -25.19 -11.91 -14.21
CA ASP A 45 -26.20 -10.87 -13.91
C ASP A 45 -26.06 -10.29 -12.49
N ALA A 46 -25.44 -11.02 -11.57
CA ALA A 46 -25.22 -10.58 -10.19
C ALA A 46 -24.11 -9.52 -10.04
N LYS A 47 -23.25 -9.32 -11.05
CA LYS A 47 -22.13 -8.39 -10.98
C LYS A 47 -22.54 -6.92 -11.08
N ALA A 48 -23.52 -6.59 -11.93
CA ALA A 48 -23.97 -5.21 -12.12
C ALA A 48 -24.70 -4.69 -10.87
N ASP A 49 -25.59 -5.50 -10.31
CA ASP A 49 -26.38 -5.14 -9.12
C ASP A 49 -25.51 -5.02 -7.86
N LYS A 50 -24.51 -5.89 -7.69
CA LYS A 50 -23.54 -5.78 -6.58
C LYS A 50 -22.63 -4.57 -6.72
N ALA A 51 -22.17 -4.25 -7.93
CA ALA A 51 -21.35 -3.04 -8.14
C ALA A 51 -22.16 -1.76 -7.84
N ALA A 52 -23.42 -1.71 -8.25
CA ALA A 52 -24.33 -0.60 -7.93
C ALA A 52 -24.62 -0.52 -6.42
N ALA A 53 -24.95 -1.65 -5.77
CA ALA A 53 -25.20 -1.72 -4.33
C ALA A 53 -23.97 -1.33 -3.51
N CYS A 54 -22.78 -1.77 -3.92
CA CYS A 54 -21.54 -1.39 -3.28
C CYS A 54 -21.25 0.10 -3.45
N THR A 55 -21.44 0.64 -4.66
CA THR A 55 -21.32 2.08 -4.93
C THR A 55 -22.28 2.88 -4.05
N SER A 56 -23.54 2.45 -3.93
CA SER A 56 -24.53 3.07 -3.05
C SER A 56 -24.16 2.97 -1.57
N ALA A 57 -23.73 1.81 -1.08
CA ALA A 57 -23.31 1.61 0.32
C ALA A 57 -22.08 2.45 0.69
N ILE A 58 -21.11 2.50 -0.22
CA ILE A 58 -19.93 3.36 -0.12
C ILE A 58 -20.31 4.84 0.02
N PHE A 59 -21.31 5.31 -0.74
CA PHE A 59 -21.71 6.72 -0.70
C PHE A 59 -22.73 7.05 0.39
N SER A 60 -23.52 6.08 0.87
CA SER A 60 -24.49 6.29 1.94
C SER A 60 -23.86 6.25 3.34
N ASN A 61 -22.80 5.45 3.52
CA ASN A 61 -22.22 5.17 4.85
C ASN A 61 -20.97 6.01 5.18
N GLY A 62 -20.77 7.17 4.52
CA GLY A 62 -19.66 8.09 4.77
C GLY A 62 -19.60 8.71 6.20
N GLY A 63 -20.40 8.23 7.15
CA GLY A 63 -20.36 8.60 8.55
C GLY A 63 -19.86 7.45 9.43
N HIS A 64 -18.56 7.16 9.43
CA HIS A 64 -18.01 6.16 10.34
C HIS A 64 -17.89 6.68 11.78
N GLY A 65 -18.52 5.94 12.71
CA GLY A 65 -18.45 6.09 14.16
C GLY A 65 -17.39 5.22 14.83
N GLY A 66 -16.12 5.63 14.75
CA GLY A 66 -15.25 5.54 15.92
C GLY A 66 -15.31 6.90 16.61
N ASP A 67 -14.97 7.01 17.91
CA ASP A 67 -14.86 8.27 18.67
C ASP A 67 -14.11 9.36 17.88
N ARG A 68 -14.84 10.04 17.01
CA ARG A 68 -14.38 11.15 16.20
C ARG A 68 -14.88 12.35 16.96
N GLN A 69 -13.98 12.96 17.72
CA GLN A 69 -14.18 14.33 18.16
C GLN A 69 -14.59 15.14 16.93
N THR A 70 -15.88 15.46 16.84
CA THR A 70 -16.36 16.50 15.96
C THR A 70 -15.76 17.77 16.51
N TRP A 71 -14.61 18.15 15.97
CA TRP A 71 -14.03 19.44 16.25
C TRP A 71 -15.07 20.47 15.82
N HIS A 72 -15.71 21.14 16.78
CA HIS A 72 -16.49 22.35 16.49
C HIS A 72 -15.46 23.42 16.15
N ILE A 73 -15.20 23.60 14.85
CA ILE A 73 -14.10 24.41 14.39
C ILE A 73 -14.56 25.86 14.28
N SER A 74 -14.56 26.57 15.41
CA SER A 74 -14.61 28.02 15.44
C SER A 74 -13.17 28.54 15.29
N GLY A 75 -12.75 28.81 14.06
CA GLY A 75 -11.44 29.37 13.76
C GLY A 75 -11.35 29.82 12.31
N THR A 76 -10.48 30.79 12.03
CA THR A 76 -10.15 31.16 10.65
C THR A 76 -9.49 29.97 9.96
N MET A 77 -9.60 29.88 8.63
CA MET A 77 -9.03 28.78 7.86
C MET A 77 -7.51 28.63 8.10
N GLY A 78 -6.81 29.72 8.38
CA GLY A 78 -5.40 29.72 8.80
C GLY A 78 -5.17 28.97 10.12
N GLU A 79 -6.05 29.10 11.11
CA GLU A 79 -5.91 28.42 12.41
C GLU A 79 -6.09 26.90 12.30
N MET A 80 -6.96 26.43 11.39
CA MET A 80 -7.19 25.00 11.20
C MET A 80 -5.97 24.26 10.67
N ILE A 81 -5.31 24.83 9.66
CA ILE A 81 -4.13 24.21 9.03
C ILE A 81 -2.94 24.23 9.99
N MET A 82 -2.81 25.30 10.77
CA MET A 82 -1.79 25.44 11.81
C MET A 82 -1.95 24.46 12.97
N ASN A 83 -3.15 23.89 13.17
CA ASN A 83 -3.41 22.90 14.20
C ASN A 83 -3.10 21.45 13.78
N THR A 84 -2.50 21.24 12.61
CA THR A 84 -2.04 19.91 12.19
C THR A 84 -0.89 19.46 13.10
N PRO A 85 -1.05 18.45 13.97
CA PRO A 85 -0.04 18.11 14.97
C PRO A 85 1.22 17.45 14.38
N HIS A 86 1.15 16.99 13.13
CA HIS A 86 2.25 16.35 12.40
C HIS A 86 1.96 16.29 10.90
N LEU A 87 3.01 16.16 10.09
CA LEU A 87 2.92 15.77 8.68
C LEU A 87 3.20 14.27 8.52
N SER A 88 2.76 13.69 7.41
CA SER A 88 3.09 12.32 7.02
C SER A 88 3.35 12.23 5.52
N TYR A 89 4.04 11.18 5.09
CA TYR A 89 4.24 10.89 3.65
C TYR A 89 2.90 10.91 2.89
N SER A 90 1.91 10.16 3.36
CA SER A 90 0.59 10.07 2.70
C SER A 90 -0.13 11.42 2.64
N SER A 91 -0.02 12.24 3.69
CA SER A 91 -0.58 13.59 3.72
C SER A 91 0.09 14.50 2.70
N ILE A 92 1.43 14.51 2.64
CA ILE A 92 2.17 15.34 1.69
C ILE A 92 1.96 14.85 0.26
N SER A 93 2.00 13.54 0.02
CA SER A 93 1.71 12.94 -1.28
C SER A 93 0.31 13.34 -1.78
N GLN A 94 -0.71 13.27 -0.91
CA GLN A 94 -2.05 13.75 -1.24
C GLN A 94 -2.08 15.24 -1.58
N LEU A 95 -1.39 16.09 -0.80
CA LEU A 95 -1.27 17.53 -1.10
C LEU A 95 -0.63 17.76 -2.46
N MET A 96 0.46 17.06 -2.76
CA MET A 96 1.20 17.23 -4.03
C MET A 96 0.39 16.72 -5.23
N MET A 97 -0.39 15.65 -5.07
CA MET A 97 -1.26 15.12 -6.13
C MET A 97 -2.50 15.98 -6.35
N CYS A 98 -3.18 16.37 -5.27
CA CYS A 98 -4.41 17.15 -5.33
C CYS A 98 -4.58 18.00 -4.06
N PRO A 99 -4.11 19.25 -4.07
CA PRO A 99 -4.23 20.14 -2.92
C PRO A 99 -5.66 20.36 -2.44
N LYS A 100 -6.63 20.40 -3.37
CA LYS A 100 -8.06 20.54 -3.07
C LYS A 100 -8.59 19.33 -2.32
N GLN A 101 -8.23 18.11 -2.73
CA GLN A 101 -8.65 16.89 -2.04
C GLN A 101 -8.02 16.82 -0.65
N TRP A 102 -6.73 17.15 -0.53
CA TRP A 102 -6.06 17.24 0.77
C TRP A 102 -6.79 18.18 1.72
N TYR A 103 -7.09 19.40 1.26
CA TYR A 103 -7.84 20.38 2.04
C TYR A 103 -9.23 19.86 2.44
N ILE A 104 -9.98 19.28 1.50
CA ILE A 104 -11.31 18.73 1.78
C ILE A 104 -11.24 17.62 2.85
N THR A 105 -10.26 16.72 2.73
CA THR A 105 -10.06 15.64 3.70
C THR A 105 -9.72 16.18 5.08
N ARG A 106 -8.82 17.17 5.19
CA ARG A 106 -8.37 17.71 6.48
C ARG A 106 -9.38 18.62 7.15
N THR A 107 -10.10 19.42 6.37
CA THR A 107 -11.04 20.41 6.91
C THR A 107 -12.44 19.83 7.12
N TYR A 108 -12.92 18.99 6.20
CA TYR A 108 -14.28 18.46 6.23
C TYR A 108 -14.37 17.01 6.69
N GLY A 109 -13.23 16.33 6.89
CA GLY A 109 -13.20 14.91 7.25
C GLY A 109 -13.80 14.00 6.18
N ILE A 110 -13.80 14.45 4.92
CA ILE A 110 -14.34 13.67 3.79
C ILE A 110 -13.18 12.90 3.17
N TYR A 111 -13.18 11.60 3.45
CA TYR A 111 -12.18 10.66 2.94
C TYR A 111 -12.72 9.94 1.69
N THR A 112 -11.80 9.52 0.82
CA THR A 112 -12.14 8.55 -0.23
C THR A 112 -12.66 7.28 0.44
N PRO A 113 -13.83 6.78 0.06
CA PRO A 113 -14.37 5.57 0.64
C PRO A 113 -13.42 4.40 0.39
N GLN A 114 -13.40 3.49 1.34
CA GLN A 114 -12.68 2.25 1.19
C GLN A 114 -13.25 1.45 0.02
N ASN A 115 -12.36 0.87 -0.77
CA ASN A 115 -12.72 0.00 -1.87
C ASN A 115 -12.08 -1.38 -1.66
N ASP A 116 -12.51 -2.33 -2.49
CA ASP A 116 -12.10 -3.73 -2.46
C ASP A 116 -10.57 -3.90 -2.54
N HIS A 117 -9.90 -3.04 -3.32
CA HIS A 117 -8.43 -3.07 -3.44
C HIS A 117 -7.73 -2.57 -2.18
N PHE A 118 -8.21 -1.49 -1.56
CA PHE A 118 -7.66 -1.01 -0.30
C PHE A 118 -7.89 -2.01 0.84
N ALA A 119 -9.11 -2.55 0.95
CA ALA A 119 -9.40 -3.57 1.96
C ALA A 119 -8.51 -4.82 1.78
N PHE A 120 -8.30 -5.27 0.54
CA PHE A 120 -7.39 -6.39 0.24
C PHE A 120 -5.96 -6.07 0.67
N GLY A 121 -5.44 -4.91 0.26
CA GLY A 121 -4.09 -4.47 0.64
C GLY A 121 -3.91 -4.44 2.15
N THR A 122 -4.83 -3.82 2.88
CA THR A 122 -4.78 -3.77 4.35
C THR A 122 -4.77 -5.16 4.98
N ALA A 123 -5.64 -6.07 4.52
CA ALA A 123 -5.68 -7.42 5.06
C ALA A 123 -4.39 -8.21 4.80
N VAL A 124 -3.85 -8.11 3.58
CA VAL A 124 -2.58 -8.75 3.20
C VAL A 124 -1.42 -8.23 4.04
N HIS A 125 -1.31 -6.91 4.26
CA HIS A 125 -0.26 -6.34 5.09
C HIS A 125 -0.30 -6.91 6.50
N ARG A 126 -1.48 -6.91 7.14
CA ARG A 126 -1.64 -7.38 8.51
C ARG A 126 -1.30 -8.86 8.68
N VAL A 127 -1.73 -9.71 7.74
CA VAL A 127 -1.39 -11.14 7.77
C VAL A 127 0.12 -11.34 7.62
N ILE A 128 0.76 -10.70 6.65
CA ILE A 128 2.21 -10.83 6.42
C ILE A 128 3.00 -10.31 7.63
N GLN A 129 2.65 -9.13 8.15
CA GLN A 129 3.27 -8.54 9.33
C GLN A 129 3.17 -9.46 10.55
N HIS A 130 1.99 -10.05 10.78
CA HIS A 130 1.80 -11.03 11.84
C HIS A 130 2.71 -12.25 11.67
N GLU A 131 2.78 -12.82 10.46
CA GLU A 131 3.60 -13.99 10.20
C GLU A 131 5.10 -13.73 10.26
N VAL A 132 5.55 -12.53 9.88
CA VAL A 132 6.94 -12.11 10.06
C VAL A 132 7.32 -12.10 11.55
N ILE A 133 6.44 -11.63 12.44
CA ILE A 133 6.66 -11.68 13.90
C ILE A 133 6.65 -13.11 14.43
N THR A 134 5.70 -13.94 13.98
CA THR A 134 5.54 -15.30 14.52
C THR A 134 6.54 -16.29 13.93
N GLY A 135 7.28 -15.90 12.90
CA GLY A 135 8.26 -16.73 12.19
C GLY A 135 7.60 -17.73 11.23
N TRP A 136 6.51 -17.33 10.57
CA TRP A 136 5.80 -18.10 9.54
C TRP A 136 5.37 -19.50 10.00
N LYS A 137 4.82 -19.59 11.23
CA LYS A 137 4.42 -20.86 11.85
C LYS A 137 3.00 -21.29 11.47
N SER A 138 2.21 -20.39 10.89
CA SER A 138 0.82 -20.68 10.55
C SER A 138 0.72 -21.65 9.36
N THR A 139 -0.30 -22.51 9.42
CA THR A 139 -0.67 -23.35 8.26
C THR A 139 -1.44 -22.51 7.24
N THR A 140 -1.54 -22.98 5.99
CA THR A 140 -2.35 -22.34 4.95
C THR A 140 -3.79 -22.06 5.39
N GLU A 141 -4.38 -22.98 6.17
CA GLU A 141 -5.74 -22.80 6.70
C GLU A 141 -5.82 -21.67 7.73
N VAL A 142 -4.84 -21.57 8.62
CA VAL A 142 -4.76 -20.46 9.60
C VAL A 142 -4.57 -19.12 8.89
N LEU A 143 -3.71 -19.07 7.85
CA LEU A 143 -3.51 -17.87 7.06
C LEU A 143 -4.80 -17.40 6.37
N ARG A 144 -5.60 -18.31 5.83
CA ARG A 144 -6.92 -17.97 5.24
C ARG A 144 -7.88 -17.37 6.26
N GLN A 145 -7.93 -17.94 7.46
CA GLN A 145 -8.80 -17.46 8.52
C GLN A 145 -8.37 -16.07 9.02
N GLN A 146 -7.06 -15.85 9.16
CA GLN A 146 -6.51 -14.53 9.48
C GLN A 146 -6.86 -13.53 8.39
N PHE A 147 -6.66 -13.88 7.12
CA PHE A 147 -7.02 -13.01 6.00
C PHE A 147 -8.50 -12.68 5.98
N ASP A 148 -9.40 -13.65 6.12
CA ASP A 148 -10.85 -13.40 6.18
C ASP A 148 -11.22 -12.42 7.29
N THR A 149 -10.63 -12.62 8.47
CA THR A 149 -10.83 -11.74 9.64
C THR A 149 -10.38 -10.31 9.34
N GLU A 150 -9.15 -10.14 8.86
CA GLU A 150 -8.58 -8.83 8.57
C GLU A 150 -9.28 -8.14 7.40
N TYR A 151 -9.72 -8.91 6.41
CA TYR A 151 -10.42 -8.41 5.25
C TYR A 151 -11.84 -7.92 5.57
N ARG A 152 -12.56 -8.66 6.44
CA ARG A 152 -13.82 -8.21 7.03
C ARG A 152 -13.64 -6.95 7.85
N GLN A 153 -12.62 -6.92 8.71
CA GLN A 153 -12.34 -5.75 9.55
C GLN A 153 -11.98 -4.53 8.70
N ALA A 154 -11.20 -4.71 7.63
CA ALA A 154 -10.85 -3.63 6.73
C ALA A 154 -12.11 -3.03 6.10
N TRP A 155 -13.06 -3.83 5.63
CA TRP A 155 -14.31 -3.33 5.06
C TRP A 155 -15.27 -2.71 6.09
N GLY A 156 -15.25 -3.19 7.33
CA GLY A 156 -16.21 -2.82 8.36
C GLY A 156 -17.65 -3.20 7.96
N GLU A 157 -18.59 -2.29 8.19
CA GLU A 157 -20.02 -2.50 7.94
C GLU A 157 -20.38 -2.77 6.47
N ASN A 158 -19.51 -2.41 5.53
CA ASN A 158 -19.74 -2.57 4.09
C ASN A 158 -19.28 -3.94 3.56
N TYR A 159 -18.77 -4.83 4.40
CA TYR A 159 -18.20 -6.10 3.94
C TYR A 159 -19.20 -6.95 3.13
N GLU A 160 -20.41 -7.17 3.66
CA GLU A 160 -21.39 -8.08 3.04
C GLU A 160 -21.88 -7.60 1.66
N THR A 161 -21.84 -6.29 1.40
CA THR A 161 -22.30 -5.70 0.14
C THR A 161 -21.19 -5.53 -0.89
N CYS A 162 -19.95 -5.35 -0.45
CA CYS A 162 -18.86 -4.90 -1.32
C CYS A 162 -17.74 -5.90 -1.58
N HIS A 163 -17.58 -6.95 -0.76
CA HIS A 163 -16.46 -7.87 -0.94
C HIS A 163 -16.56 -8.66 -2.25
N THR A 164 -15.41 -8.94 -2.87
CA THR A 164 -15.32 -9.85 -4.02
C THR A 164 -14.66 -11.19 -3.64
N ALA A 165 -15.21 -12.29 -4.17
CA ALA A 165 -14.60 -13.61 -4.04
C ALA A 165 -13.20 -13.70 -4.70
N LYS A 166 -12.93 -12.79 -5.65
CA LYS A 166 -11.66 -12.70 -6.38
C LYS A 166 -10.46 -12.47 -5.45
N ASN A 167 -10.64 -11.67 -4.41
CA ASN A 167 -9.57 -11.36 -3.46
C ASN A 167 -9.19 -12.56 -2.59
N TYR A 168 -10.12 -13.47 -2.31
CA TYR A 168 -9.79 -14.75 -1.66
C TYR A 168 -8.95 -15.63 -2.59
N ALA A 169 -9.30 -15.72 -3.87
CA ALA A 169 -8.52 -16.48 -4.84
C ALA A 169 -7.11 -15.92 -5.02
N TYR A 170 -6.96 -14.58 -5.04
CA TYR A 170 -5.65 -13.93 -5.06
C TYR A 170 -4.82 -14.24 -3.81
N PHE A 171 -5.43 -14.19 -2.62
CA PHE A 171 -4.74 -14.54 -1.40
C PHE A 171 -4.37 -16.02 -1.34
N ASP A 172 -5.25 -16.91 -1.83
CA ASP A 172 -5.00 -18.34 -1.94
C ASP A 172 -3.81 -18.63 -2.86
N SER A 173 -3.74 -17.99 -4.04
CA SER A 173 -2.57 -18.11 -4.93
C SER A 173 -1.28 -17.66 -4.20
N LEU A 174 -1.32 -16.52 -3.51
CA LEU A 174 -0.19 -16.00 -2.74
C LEU A 174 0.36 -17.03 -1.73
N ILE A 175 -0.50 -17.64 -0.91
CA ILE A 175 -0.08 -18.52 0.19
C ILE A 175 0.16 -19.99 -0.21
N THR A 176 -0.28 -20.39 -1.40
CA THR A 176 -0.05 -21.74 -1.94
C THR A 176 1.10 -21.80 -2.95
N ASN A 177 1.56 -20.64 -3.43
CA ASN A 177 2.72 -20.53 -4.30
C ASN A 177 4.02 -20.63 -3.48
N GLU A 178 4.75 -21.73 -3.64
CA GLU A 178 6.00 -22.01 -2.90
C GLU A 178 7.08 -20.93 -3.09
N LEU A 179 7.19 -20.35 -4.30
CA LEU A 179 8.16 -19.28 -4.56
C LEU A 179 7.81 -18.01 -3.79
N SER A 180 6.52 -17.65 -3.78
CA SER A 180 6.01 -16.50 -3.02
C SER A 180 6.23 -16.68 -1.53
N MET A 181 5.89 -17.86 -0.99
CA MET A 181 6.11 -18.17 0.42
C MET A 181 7.60 -18.23 0.79
N THR A 182 8.45 -18.74 -0.09
CA THR A 182 9.91 -18.73 0.10
C THR A 182 10.44 -17.31 0.21
N LEU A 183 10.00 -16.42 -0.68
CA LEU A 183 10.38 -15.00 -0.65
C LEU A 183 9.87 -14.29 0.60
N LEU A 184 8.61 -14.49 0.98
CA LEU A 184 8.04 -13.88 2.18
C LEU A 184 8.78 -14.30 3.47
N ARG A 185 9.28 -15.54 3.49
CA ARG A 185 10.09 -16.08 4.60
C ARG A 185 11.51 -15.53 4.67
N THR A 186 11.99 -14.77 3.69
CA THR A 186 13.34 -14.18 3.77
C THR A 186 13.40 -12.96 4.69
N PHE A 187 12.26 -12.36 5.02
CA PHE A 187 12.21 -11.23 5.94
C PHE A 187 12.38 -11.71 7.38
N THR A 188 13.37 -11.14 8.08
CA THR A 188 13.65 -11.44 9.48
C THR A 188 13.47 -10.20 10.34
N VAL A 189 12.80 -10.39 11.47
CA VAL A 189 12.70 -9.42 12.57
C VAL A 189 13.00 -10.15 13.87
N SER A 190 13.76 -9.52 14.74
CA SER A 190 14.11 -10.03 16.07
C SER A 190 13.13 -9.52 17.13
N GLU A 191 12.57 -8.33 16.91
CA GLU A 191 11.73 -7.60 17.86
C GLU A 191 10.40 -7.18 17.22
N SER A 192 9.32 -7.24 18.00
CA SER A 192 7.99 -6.85 17.52
C SER A 192 7.84 -5.36 17.17
N ASP A 193 8.71 -4.49 17.71
CA ASP A 193 8.72 -3.04 17.43
C ASP A 193 9.33 -2.70 16.05
N GLN A 194 9.79 -3.71 15.31
CA GLN A 194 10.23 -3.62 13.92
C GLN A 194 9.05 -3.68 12.93
N ILE A 195 7.84 -4.04 13.38
CA ILE A 195 6.62 -4.00 12.58
C ILE A 195 5.84 -2.73 12.89
N GLU A 196 5.31 -2.06 11.86
CA GLU A 196 4.61 -0.78 11.99
C GLU A 196 5.45 0.23 12.80
N ARG A 197 6.78 0.20 12.60
CA ARG A 197 7.72 0.98 13.41
C ARG A 197 7.49 2.46 13.15
N LYS A 198 7.11 3.20 14.19
CA LYS A 198 6.95 4.65 14.11
C LYS A 198 8.32 5.32 13.94
N ILE A 199 8.44 6.17 12.93
CA ILE A 199 9.54 7.12 12.78
C ILE A 199 9.06 8.55 13.04
N THR A 200 9.96 9.42 13.47
CA THR A 200 9.68 10.84 13.67
C THR A 200 10.92 11.66 13.36
N PHE A 201 10.79 12.72 12.56
CA PHE A 201 11.85 13.69 12.31
C PHE A 201 11.30 15.10 12.13
N TYR A 202 12.19 16.10 12.17
CA TYR A 202 11.85 17.49 11.94
C TYR A 202 12.57 18.00 10.70
N ALA A 203 11.82 18.53 9.73
CA ALA A 203 12.40 19.22 8.60
C ALA A 203 12.78 20.67 9.00
N PRO A 204 13.95 21.19 8.60
CA PRO A 204 14.34 22.56 8.90
C PRO A 204 13.30 23.59 8.44
N GLY A 205 12.91 24.50 9.33
CA GLY A 205 11.91 25.55 9.05
C GLY A 205 10.45 25.09 9.12
N VAL A 206 10.18 23.83 9.46
CA VAL A 206 8.83 23.30 9.65
C VAL A 206 8.60 23.02 11.14
N PRO A 207 7.62 23.68 11.79
CA PRO A 207 7.45 23.65 13.25
C PRO A 207 6.79 22.37 13.78
N VAL A 208 6.29 21.51 12.89
CA VAL A 208 5.60 20.26 13.24
C VAL A 208 6.43 19.05 12.80
N PRO A 209 6.40 17.95 13.56
CA PRO A 209 7.13 16.74 13.19
C PRO A 209 6.55 16.09 11.94
N VAL A 210 7.40 15.38 11.20
CA VAL A 210 6.99 14.41 10.19
C VAL A 210 7.00 13.03 10.83
N ILE A 211 5.91 12.29 10.69
CA ILE A 211 5.78 10.92 11.19
C ILE A 211 5.49 9.93 10.05
N GLY A 212 5.87 8.68 10.26
CA GLY A 212 5.59 7.56 9.37
C GLY A 212 5.61 6.25 10.15
N TYR A 213 5.08 5.20 9.53
CA TYR A 213 5.05 3.85 10.07
C TYR A 213 5.64 2.92 9.01
N ILE A 214 6.74 2.26 9.34
CA ILE A 214 7.43 1.33 8.43
C ILE A 214 6.76 -0.02 8.58
N ASP A 215 6.26 -0.62 7.49
CA ASP A 215 5.57 -1.90 7.53
C ASP A 215 6.43 -2.98 8.21
N ILE A 216 7.69 -3.13 7.76
CA ILE A 216 8.68 -4.05 8.34
C ILE A 216 10.07 -3.37 8.33
N LEU A 217 10.77 -3.37 9.46
CA LEU A 217 12.19 -3.01 9.56
C LEU A 217 13.02 -4.26 9.79
N GLN A 218 13.79 -4.72 8.82
CA GLN A 218 14.60 -5.94 8.97
C GLN A 218 15.72 -5.79 10.00
N ASP A 219 16.29 -6.91 10.47
CA ASP A 219 17.39 -6.92 11.45
C ASP A 219 18.64 -6.17 11.00
N ASN A 220 18.88 -6.14 9.69
CA ASN A 220 19.94 -5.36 9.06
C ASN A 220 19.61 -3.85 8.94
N GLY A 221 18.47 -3.42 9.48
CA GLY A 221 17.98 -2.04 9.42
C GLY A 221 17.33 -1.65 8.11
N VAL A 222 17.24 -2.52 7.10
CA VAL A 222 16.64 -2.18 5.80
C VAL A 222 15.11 -2.18 5.90
N PRO A 223 14.44 -1.04 5.67
CA PRO A 223 12.99 -0.96 5.66
C PRO A 223 12.40 -1.69 4.43
N VAL A 224 11.30 -2.37 4.67
CA VAL A 224 10.47 -3.03 3.65
C VAL A 224 9.07 -2.44 3.73
N ASP A 225 8.52 -2.08 2.57
CA ASP A 225 7.14 -1.63 2.42
C ASP A 225 6.40 -2.59 1.49
N ILE A 226 5.24 -3.07 1.95
CA ILE A 226 4.42 -4.04 1.24
C ILE A 226 3.55 -3.26 0.25
N LYS A 227 3.50 -3.72 -0.98
CA LYS A 227 2.70 -3.11 -2.04
C LYS A 227 1.81 -4.16 -2.66
N THR A 228 0.51 -3.93 -2.66
CA THR A 228 -0.40 -4.68 -3.54
C THR A 228 -0.64 -3.89 -4.81
N SER A 229 -0.49 -4.54 -5.98
CA SER A 229 -0.66 -3.86 -7.27
C SER A 229 -1.41 -4.72 -8.29
N SER A 230 -2.06 -4.07 -9.24
CA SER A 230 -2.60 -4.72 -10.45
C SER A 230 -1.61 -4.69 -11.62
N THR A 231 -0.50 -3.98 -11.46
CA THR A 231 0.49 -3.75 -12.51
C THR A 231 1.87 -4.11 -11.99
N GLU A 232 2.75 -4.48 -12.91
CA GLU A 232 4.14 -4.75 -12.58
C GLU A 232 4.85 -3.47 -12.14
N TRP A 233 5.81 -3.60 -11.24
CA TRP A 233 6.67 -2.53 -10.81
C TRP A 233 8.02 -2.67 -11.50
N THR A 234 8.39 -1.64 -12.26
CA THR A 234 9.75 -1.51 -12.79
C THR A 234 10.67 -0.90 -11.73
N THR A 235 11.98 -1.01 -11.93
CA THR A 235 12.96 -0.33 -11.09
C THR A 235 12.74 1.17 -11.11
N GLU A 236 12.48 1.78 -12.27
CA GLU A 236 12.25 3.22 -12.41
C GLU A 236 11.03 3.67 -11.61
N ARG A 237 9.93 2.89 -11.67
CA ARG A 237 8.74 3.17 -10.84
C ARG A 237 9.06 3.15 -9.35
N ALA A 238 9.81 2.14 -8.90
CA ALA A 238 10.24 2.07 -7.51
C ALA A 238 11.21 3.21 -7.17
N GLU A 239 11.99 3.70 -8.13
CA GLU A 239 12.89 4.84 -7.97
C GLU A 239 12.18 6.18 -7.80
N ASP A 240 11.04 6.34 -8.46
CA ASP A 240 10.21 7.55 -8.38
C ASP A 240 9.34 7.63 -7.12
N GLU A 241 9.19 6.53 -6.38
CA GLU A 241 8.46 6.54 -5.10
C GLU A 241 9.19 7.41 -4.07
N LEU A 242 8.44 8.32 -3.46
CA LEU A 242 8.96 9.24 -2.45
C LEU A 242 9.00 8.62 -1.05
N GLN A 243 8.17 7.60 -0.78
CA GLN A 243 8.06 6.97 0.54
C GLN A 243 9.40 6.52 1.13
N PRO A 244 10.33 5.90 0.36
CA PRO A 244 11.67 5.57 0.86
C PRO A 244 12.40 6.77 1.47
N LEU A 245 12.27 7.96 0.88
CA LEU A 245 12.96 9.16 1.37
C LEU A 245 12.52 9.53 2.80
N TYR A 246 11.23 9.36 3.10
CA TYR A 246 10.68 9.61 4.44
C TYR A 246 11.16 8.59 5.45
N TYR A 247 11.14 7.30 5.08
CA TYR A 247 11.49 6.22 6.00
C TYR A 247 12.98 6.25 6.34
N LEU A 248 13.83 6.40 5.32
CA LEU A 248 15.29 6.49 5.51
C LEU A 248 15.66 7.74 6.33
N THR A 249 15.03 8.89 6.08
CA THR A 249 15.29 10.11 6.88
C THR A 249 14.86 9.93 8.34
N GLY A 250 13.70 9.33 8.58
CA GLY A 250 13.22 9.08 9.93
C GLY A 250 14.07 8.08 10.71
N LEU A 251 14.57 7.03 10.05
CA LEU A 251 15.51 6.08 10.65
C LEU A 251 16.84 6.75 11.00
N THR A 252 17.42 7.52 10.06
CA THR A 252 18.65 8.28 10.31
C THR A 252 18.47 9.26 11.47
N ALA A 253 17.34 9.97 11.54
CA ALA A 253 17.02 10.89 12.64
C ALA A 253 16.85 10.19 14.00
N ALA A 254 16.43 8.91 13.99
CA ALA A 254 16.36 8.05 15.17
C ALA A 254 17.72 7.41 15.54
N GLY A 255 18.79 7.69 14.79
CA GLY A 255 20.12 7.12 15.02
C GLY A 255 20.32 5.71 14.45
N ASP A 256 19.43 5.24 13.56
CA ASP A 256 19.59 3.97 12.86
C ASP A 256 20.06 4.22 11.42
N ASP A 257 21.34 3.93 11.15
CA ASP A 257 22.01 4.14 9.86
C ASP A 257 22.35 2.82 9.14
N ARG A 258 21.98 1.67 9.73
CA ARG A 258 22.30 0.32 9.22
C ARG A 258 21.72 0.07 7.83
N HIS A 259 20.65 0.78 7.47
CA HIS A 259 20.00 0.71 6.16
C HIS A 259 20.91 1.12 5.00
N ALA A 260 21.97 1.91 5.21
CA ALA A 260 22.90 2.34 4.16
C ALA A 260 22.22 2.92 2.89
N GLY A 261 21.10 3.63 3.08
CA GLY A 261 20.27 4.18 2.00
C GLY A 261 19.42 3.16 1.21
N GLN A 262 19.43 1.89 1.59
CA GLN A 262 18.67 0.82 0.93
C GLN A 262 17.21 0.80 1.39
N PHE A 263 16.32 0.43 0.48
CA PHE A 263 14.90 0.26 0.73
C PHE A 263 14.35 -0.88 -0.14
N ILE A 264 13.42 -1.68 0.38
CA ILE A 264 12.79 -2.78 -0.37
C ILE A 264 11.29 -2.53 -0.53
N HIS A 265 10.81 -2.59 -1.77
CA HIS A 265 9.37 -2.75 -2.05
C HIS A 265 9.07 -4.24 -2.21
N LEU A 266 8.26 -4.81 -1.32
CA LEU A 266 7.71 -6.15 -1.48
C LEU A 266 6.41 -6.03 -2.29
N VAL A 267 6.47 -6.36 -3.58
CA VAL A 267 5.35 -6.18 -4.50
C VAL A 267 4.58 -7.49 -4.66
N ILE A 268 3.31 -7.47 -4.29
CA ILE A 268 2.32 -8.52 -4.51
C ILE A 268 1.45 -8.07 -5.67
N GLN A 269 1.74 -8.59 -6.86
CA GLN A 269 1.05 -8.24 -8.08
C GLN A 269 -0.06 -9.25 -8.37
N LYS A 270 -1.28 -8.74 -8.48
CA LYS A 270 -2.45 -9.48 -8.96
C LYS A 270 -2.30 -9.69 -10.47
N GLN A 271 -2.16 -10.95 -10.90
CA GLN A 271 -2.05 -11.37 -12.29
C GLN A 271 -3.30 -12.14 -12.73
N GLY A 272 -3.79 -11.83 -13.92
CA GLY A 272 -4.98 -12.50 -14.47
C GLY A 272 -6.21 -12.41 -13.54
N GLU A 273 -7.07 -13.43 -13.61
CA GLU A 273 -8.30 -13.46 -12.82
C GLU A 273 -8.09 -13.94 -11.38
N ASN A 274 -7.16 -14.85 -11.10
CA ASN A 274 -7.05 -15.50 -9.80
C ASN A 274 -5.60 -15.82 -9.39
N ASP A 275 -4.62 -15.12 -9.97
CA ASP A 275 -3.21 -15.40 -9.71
C ASP A 275 -2.48 -14.22 -9.08
N CYS A 276 -1.46 -14.51 -8.29
CA CYS A 276 -0.62 -13.52 -7.64
C CYS A 276 0.84 -13.92 -7.80
N CYS A 277 1.69 -12.95 -8.10
CA CYS A 277 3.13 -13.11 -8.00
C CYS A 277 3.69 -12.15 -6.95
N VAL A 278 4.78 -12.57 -6.33
CA VAL A 278 5.51 -11.78 -5.34
C VAL A 278 6.94 -11.62 -5.81
N TYR A 279 7.44 -10.39 -5.77
CA TYR A 279 8.83 -10.07 -6.04
C TYR A 279 9.27 -8.85 -5.24
N MET A 280 10.57 -8.67 -5.12
CA MET A 280 11.17 -7.53 -4.45
C MET A 280 11.77 -6.58 -5.46
N VAL A 281 11.54 -5.28 -5.28
CA VAL A 281 12.29 -4.23 -5.96
C VAL A 281 13.08 -3.47 -4.92
N GLN A 282 14.39 -3.69 -4.90
CA GLN A 282 15.29 -2.97 -4.00
C GLN A 282 15.77 -1.69 -4.68
N THR A 283 15.79 -0.60 -3.94
CA THR A 283 16.38 0.67 -4.36
C THR A 283 17.46 1.11 -3.39
N THR A 284 18.38 1.94 -3.89
CA THR A 284 19.37 2.65 -3.07
C THR A 284 19.21 4.13 -3.36
N ARG A 285 19.02 4.93 -2.31
CA ARG A 285 18.91 6.39 -2.44
C ARG A 285 20.22 7.03 -1.97
N SER A 286 20.68 8.06 -2.64
CA SER A 286 21.59 9.05 -2.05
C SER A 286 20.79 10.30 -1.68
N ASP A 287 21.32 11.09 -0.75
CA ASP A 287 20.79 12.43 -0.42
C ASP A 287 19.32 12.46 0.05
N TRP A 288 18.78 11.34 0.55
CA TRP A 288 17.38 11.19 0.92
C TRP A 288 16.91 12.26 1.93
N THR A 289 17.75 12.59 2.90
CA THR A 289 17.48 13.63 3.89
C THR A 289 17.32 15.02 3.26
N GLN A 290 18.19 15.39 2.32
CA GLN A 290 18.10 16.70 1.66
C GLN A 290 16.86 16.78 0.78
N GLN A 291 16.55 15.70 0.04
CA GLN A 291 15.38 15.64 -0.82
C GLN A 291 14.08 15.74 -0.01
N VAL A 292 13.93 14.94 1.05
CA VAL A 292 12.71 14.97 1.86
C VAL A 292 12.53 16.31 2.57
N ASN A 293 13.61 16.94 3.07
CA ASN A 293 13.54 18.25 3.71
C ASN A 293 13.03 19.32 2.73
N ASN A 294 13.48 19.27 1.47
CA ASN A 294 12.99 20.19 0.44
C ASN A 294 11.51 19.95 0.11
N ILE A 295 11.07 18.69 0.02
CA ILE A 295 9.67 18.34 -0.25
C ILE A 295 8.78 18.79 0.90
N VAL A 296 9.14 18.45 2.14
CA VAL A 296 8.37 18.79 3.35
C VAL A 296 8.27 20.31 3.53
N ARG A 297 9.38 21.04 3.33
CA ARG A 297 9.39 22.50 3.40
C ARG A 297 8.48 23.14 2.35
N ARG A 298 8.55 22.69 1.09
CA ARG A 298 7.66 23.19 0.02
C ARG A 298 6.20 22.88 0.30
N ALA A 299 5.90 21.66 0.75
CA ALA A 299 4.55 21.27 1.16
C ALA A 299 4.05 22.17 2.30
N TRP A 300 4.89 22.47 3.30
CA TRP A 300 4.57 23.38 4.38
C TRP A 300 4.35 24.82 3.89
N GLU A 301 5.23 25.35 3.04
CA GLU A 301 5.07 26.67 2.41
C GLU A 301 3.74 26.76 1.63
N MET A 302 3.40 25.71 0.87
CA MET A 302 2.10 25.64 0.18
C MET A 302 0.92 25.70 1.16
N MET A 303 1.05 25.06 2.32
CA MET A 303 0.05 25.12 3.38
C MET A 303 -0.09 26.51 3.99
N GLN A 304 1.02 27.18 4.25
CA GLN A 304 1.03 28.53 4.82
C GLN A 304 0.43 29.56 3.86
N LEU A 305 0.81 29.50 2.59
CA LEU A 305 0.31 30.38 1.53
C LEU A 305 -1.11 30.03 1.10
N GLN A 306 -1.63 28.92 1.60
CA GLN A 306 -2.93 28.38 1.27
C GLN A 306 -3.16 28.09 -0.21
N VAL A 307 -2.11 27.86 -1.02
CA VAL A 307 -2.18 27.78 -2.49
C VAL A 307 -2.85 26.53 -3.07
N TRP A 308 -3.79 25.91 -2.36
CA TRP A 308 -4.60 24.78 -2.85
C TRP A 308 -5.63 25.16 -3.91
N TRP A 309 -5.97 26.44 -4.04
CA TRP A 309 -7.00 26.89 -4.99
C TRP A 309 -6.49 26.98 -6.43
N SER A 310 -5.22 27.37 -6.62
CA SER A 310 -4.66 27.77 -7.92
C SER A 310 -4.10 26.63 -8.73
N VAL A 311 -3.92 25.45 -8.13
CA VAL A 311 -3.42 24.26 -8.83
C VAL A 311 -4.60 23.36 -9.12
N ASP A 312 -5.01 23.32 -10.39
CA ASP A 312 -5.90 22.26 -10.82
C ASP A 312 -5.15 20.94 -10.80
N PRO A 313 -5.74 19.87 -10.22
CA PRO A 313 -5.06 18.60 -10.14
C PRO A 313 -4.84 18.03 -11.55
N PRO A 314 -3.77 17.26 -11.77
CA PRO A 314 -3.64 16.49 -12.98
C PRO A 314 -4.87 15.57 -13.12
N VAL A 315 -5.57 15.68 -14.24
CA VAL A 315 -6.60 14.70 -14.64
C VAL A 315 -5.88 13.36 -14.77
N PRO A 316 -6.31 12.27 -14.09
CA PRO A 316 -7.69 11.99 -13.67
C PRO A 316 -8.00 12.04 -12.16
N ALA A 317 -7.23 12.74 -11.31
CA ALA A 317 -7.37 12.66 -9.84
C ALA A 317 -8.79 12.95 -9.29
N CYS A 318 -9.63 13.67 -10.03
CA CYS A 318 -11.02 13.95 -9.64
C CYS A 318 -11.96 12.72 -9.68
N GLY A 319 -11.66 11.71 -10.51
CA GLY A 319 -12.55 10.56 -10.75
C GLY A 319 -12.68 9.63 -9.54
N THR A 320 -11.73 9.68 -8.61
CA THR A 320 -11.73 8.88 -7.38
C THR A 320 -12.28 9.64 -6.17
N CYS A 321 -12.57 10.94 -6.31
CA CYS A 321 -13.11 11.74 -5.21
C CYS A 321 -14.58 11.38 -4.91
N PRO A 322 -15.00 11.32 -3.64
CA PRO A 322 -16.41 11.15 -3.29
C PRO A 322 -17.29 12.25 -3.88
N ALA A 323 -18.55 11.94 -4.21
CA ALA A 323 -19.50 12.92 -4.78
C ALA A 323 -19.60 14.21 -3.92
N LYS A 324 -19.66 14.07 -2.59
CA LYS A 324 -19.65 15.21 -1.66
C LYS A 324 -18.36 16.04 -1.73
N ALA A 325 -17.21 15.40 -1.93
CA ALA A 325 -15.95 16.12 -2.13
C ALA A 325 -15.92 16.85 -3.48
N GLN A 326 -16.48 16.25 -4.54
CA GLN A 326 -16.61 16.90 -5.84
C GLN A 326 -17.51 18.14 -5.77
N GLU A 327 -18.64 18.06 -5.05
CA GLU A 327 -19.53 19.19 -4.81
C GLU A 327 -18.82 20.35 -4.10
N ILE A 328 -18.09 20.06 -3.01
CA ILE A 328 -17.32 21.06 -2.29
C ILE A 328 -16.22 21.65 -3.19
N CYS A 329 -15.50 20.81 -3.92
CA CYS A 329 -14.45 21.23 -4.85
C CYS A 329 -15.00 22.18 -5.93
N ALA A 330 -16.20 21.91 -6.46
CA ALA A 330 -16.86 22.77 -7.45
C ALA A 330 -17.23 24.15 -6.88
N ARG A 331 -17.66 24.22 -5.61
CA ARG A 331 -17.96 25.48 -4.91
C ARG A 331 -16.70 26.29 -4.57
N ILE A 332 -15.58 25.60 -4.30
CA ILE A 332 -14.29 26.28 -4.05
C ILE A 332 -13.79 26.99 -5.32
N LYS A 333 -14.02 26.44 -6.52
CA LYS A 333 -13.59 27.06 -7.79
C LYS A 333 -14.19 28.44 -8.08
N SER A 334 -15.27 28.84 -7.40
CA SER A 334 -16.01 30.07 -7.68
C SER A 334 -15.69 31.25 -6.76
N SER A 335 -14.72 31.13 -5.84
CA SER A 335 -14.33 32.23 -4.95
C SER A 335 -12.99 32.83 -5.43
N PRO A 336 -12.98 34.09 -5.93
CA PRO A 336 -11.78 34.76 -6.43
C PRO A 336 -10.76 35.11 -5.35
#